data_AF-A0A090RX35-F1
#
_entry.id   AF-A0A090RX35-F1
#
_cell.length_a   1.000
_cell.length_b   1.000
_cell.length_c   1.000
_cell.angle_alpha   90.00
_cell.angle_beta   90.00
_cell.angle_gamma   90.00
#
_symmetry.space_group_name_H-M   'P 1'
#
loop_
_entity.id
_entity.type
_entity.pdbx_description
1 polymer ?
#
loop_
_entity_poly.entity_id
_entity_poly.type
_entity_poly.pdbx_seq_one_letter_code
_entity_poly.pdbx_strand_id
1 'polypeptide(L)'
;MNFHYASLQETQMLTAYERLLLDALNGDATLFARSDAVEACWEFVQPILDFKQDPQALFGYACGTWGPKESDQLLHNDGRAWRFPCKNLTDTDYCEL
;
A
#
# COMPACT_ATOMS: atom_id res chain seq x y z
N MET A 1 -7.14 19.25 -12.45
CA MET A 1 -5.82 19.87 -12.27
C MET A 1 -4.83 18.73 -12.17
N ASN A 2 -3.88 18.62 -13.09
CA ASN A 2 -2.95 17.48 -13.14
C ASN A 2 -1.58 17.96 -12.69
N PHE A 3 -1.07 17.37 -11.62
CA PHE A 3 0.25 17.67 -11.05
C PHE A 3 1.10 16.40 -11.13
N HIS A 4 2.31 16.51 -11.70
CA HIS A 4 3.24 15.40 -11.85
C HIS A 4 4.60 15.78 -11.24
N TYR A 5 5.10 15.00 -10.29
CA TYR A 5 6.41 15.23 -9.66
C TYR A 5 7.57 15.26 -10.67
N ALA A 6 7.45 14.52 -11.79
CA ALA A 6 8.46 14.47 -12.84
C ALA A 6 8.65 15.78 -13.62
N SER A 7 7.69 16.72 -13.57
CA SER A 7 7.84 18.02 -14.24
C SER A 7 8.59 19.05 -13.40
N LEU A 8 9.05 18.68 -12.20
CA LEU A 8 9.87 19.54 -11.34
C LEU A 8 11.31 19.51 -11.84
N GLN A 9 11.77 20.64 -12.39
CA GLN A 9 13.00 20.73 -13.17
C GLN A 9 14.29 20.71 -12.31
N GLU A 10 14.18 20.99 -11.00
CA GLU A 10 15.31 21.03 -10.06
C GLU A 10 14.84 20.66 -8.63
N THR A 11 14.59 19.39 -8.35
CA THR A 11 14.43 18.94 -6.96
C THR A 11 15.21 17.66 -6.77
N GLN A 12 16.34 17.75 -6.05
CA GLN A 12 16.95 16.59 -5.41
C GLN A 12 15.99 16.10 -4.33
N MET A 13 15.01 15.28 -4.72
CA MET A 13 14.20 14.56 -3.74
C MET A 13 15.12 13.55 -3.06
N LEU A 14 15.32 13.73 -1.75
CA LEU A 14 16.03 12.76 -0.93
C LEU A 14 15.33 11.42 -1.08
N THR A 15 16.14 10.37 -1.29
CA THR A 15 15.63 9.00 -1.20
C THR A 15 15.16 8.73 0.23
N ALA A 16 14.33 7.70 0.40
CA ALA A 16 13.72 7.38 1.70
C ALA A 16 14.77 7.28 2.83
N TYR A 17 15.90 6.62 2.57
CA TYR A 17 16.95 6.46 3.57
C TYR A 17 17.75 7.75 3.82
N GLU A 18 18.06 8.53 2.79
CA GLU A 18 18.77 9.80 2.98
C GLU A 18 17.95 10.74 3.87
N ARG A 19 16.62 10.77 3.66
CA ARG A 19 15.71 11.55 4.50
C ARG A 19 15.69 11.06 5.94
N LEU A 20 15.50 9.77 6.17
CA LEU A 20 15.44 9.22 7.53
C LEU A 20 16.76 9.39 8.29
N LEU A 21 17.90 9.26 7.62
CA LEU A 21 19.21 9.49 8.23
C LEU A 21 19.40 10.97 8.61
N LEU A 22 19.02 11.90 7.74
CA LEU A 22 19.06 13.32 8.03
C LEU A 22 18.17 13.68 9.23
N ASP A 23 16.95 13.14 9.27
CA ASP A 23 16.00 13.39 10.36
C ASP A 23 16.51 12.81 11.69
N ALA A 24 17.13 11.63 11.68
CA ALA A 24 17.78 11.04 12.86
C ALA A 24 18.94 11.92 13.39
N LEU A 25 19.77 12.49 12.49
CA LEU A 25 20.85 13.40 12.88
C LEU A 25 20.33 14.71 13.47
N ASN A 26 19.20 15.21 12.96
CA ASN A 26 18.54 16.42 13.46
C ASN A 26 17.69 16.17 14.72
N GLY A 27 17.51 14.91 15.13
CA GLY A 27 16.65 14.54 16.26
C GLY A 27 15.15 14.68 15.97
N ASP A 28 14.75 14.70 14.69
CA ASP A 28 13.35 14.75 14.27
C ASP A 28 12.76 13.33 14.22
N ALA A 29 11.84 13.03 15.13
CA ALA A 29 11.20 11.72 15.25
C ALA A 29 9.90 11.59 14.43
N THR A 30 9.51 12.60 13.63
CA THR A 30 8.19 12.66 12.98
C THR A 30 7.92 11.50 12.01
N LEU A 31 8.95 11.01 11.31
CA LEU A 31 8.85 9.90 10.36
C LEU A 31 9.19 8.53 10.96
N PHE A 32 9.38 8.45 12.27
CA PHE A 32 9.68 7.21 12.97
C PHE A 32 8.43 6.67 13.67
N ALA A 33 8.22 5.36 13.58
CA ALA A 33 7.15 4.71 14.31
C ALA A 33 7.47 4.72 15.82
N ARG A 34 6.50 5.18 16.62
CA ARG A 34 6.61 5.13 18.09
C ARG A 34 6.34 3.71 18.61
N SER A 35 6.94 3.36 19.74
CA SER A 35 6.82 2.02 20.35
C SER A 35 5.37 1.61 20.61
N ASP A 36 4.54 2.50 21.14
CA ASP A 36 3.12 2.25 21.43
C ASP A 36 2.30 2.00 20.15
N ALA A 37 2.58 2.75 19.08
CA ALA A 37 1.96 2.52 17.78
C ALA A 37 2.38 1.17 17.17
N VAL A 38 3.64 0.77 17.35
CA VAL A 38 4.14 -0.54 16.89
C VAL A 38 3.47 -1.68 17.65
N GLU A 39 3.34 -1.57 18.97
CA GLU A 39 2.64 -2.56 19.80
C GLU A 39 1.16 -2.70 19.37
N ALA A 40 0.43 -1.60 19.20
CA ALA A 40 -0.95 -1.63 18.74
C ALA A 40 -1.10 -2.23 17.33
N CYS A 41 -0.16 -1.95 16.42
CA CYS A 41 -0.13 -2.59 15.09
C CYS A 41 0.02 -4.11 15.21
N TRP A 42 0.89 -4.59 16.10
CA TRP A 42 1.07 -6.03 16.33
C TRP A 42 -0.18 -6.66 16.95
N GLU A 43 -0.81 -6.03 17.94
CA GLU A 43 -2.08 -6.51 18.51
C GLU A 43 -3.17 -6.68 17.45
N PHE A 44 -3.22 -5.79 16.46
CA PHE A 44 -4.18 -5.88 15.36
C PHE A 44 -3.83 -6.97 14.32
N VAL A 45 -2.55 -7.10 13.96
CA VAL A 45 -2.11 -8.02 12.88
C VAL A 45 -1.97 -9.47 13.38
N GLN A 46 -1.61 -9.68 14.65
CA GLN A 46 -1.33 -11.01 15.20
C GLN A 46 -2.50 -12.00 15.01
N PRO A 47 -3.77 -11.66 15.31
CA PRO A 47 -4.89 -12.60 15.09
C PRO A 47 -5.06 -13.02 13.63
N ILE A 48 -4.73 -12.14 12.68
CA ILE A 48 -4.80 -12.43 11.23
C ILE A 48 -3.69 -13.41 10.84
N LEU A 49 -2.49 -13.27 11.42
CA LEU A 49 -1.39 -14.20 11.21
C LEU A 49 -1.64 -15.56 11.85
N ASP A 50 -2.26 -15.56 13.04
CA ASP A 50 -2.61 -16.76 13.80
C ASP A 50 -3.77 -17.53 13.16
N PHE A 51 -4.58 -16.87 12.32
CA PHE A 51 -5.64 -17.49 11.51
C PHE A 51 -5.10 -18.50 10.46
N LYS A 52 -3.81 -18.87 10.51
CA LYS A 52 -3.25 -19.99 9.75
C LYS A 52 -3.87 -21.32 10.22
N GLN A 53 -4.91 -21.78 9.51
CA GLN A 53 -5.03 -23.15 8.98
C GLN A 53 -6.42 -23.42 8.37
N ASP A 54 -6.61 -22.99 7.12
CA ASP A 54 -7.29 -23.81 6.13
C ASP A 54 -6.71 -23.47 4.74
N PRO A 55 -6.00 -24.41 4.06
CA PRO A 55 -5.54 -24.22 2.68
C PRO A 55 -6.66 -23.85 1.70
N GLN A 56 -7.93 -24.10 2.05
CA GLN A 56 -9.09 -23.69 1.27
C GLN A 56 -9.38 -22.18 1.32
N ALA A 57 -8.74 -21.42 2.21
CA ALA A 57 -8.99 -19.99 2.40
C ALA A 57 -8.10 -19.06 1.54
N LEU A 58 -7.21 -19.59 0.68
CA LEU A 58 -6.38 -18.77 -0.19
C LEU A 58 -6.98 -18.63 -1.59
N PHE A 59 -7.18 -17.39 -2.02
CA PHE A 59 -7.60 -17.06 -3.39
C PHE A 59 -6.38 -16.79 -4.27
N GLY A 60 -6.32 -17.45 -5.42
CA GLY A 60 -5.30 -17.21 -6.45
C GLY A 60 -5.72 -16.10 -7.41
N TYR A 61 -4.74 -15.43 -8.02
CA TYR A 61 -4.96 -14.42 -9.05
C TYR A 61 -3.83 -14.48 -10.10
N ALA A 62 -4.12 -14.04 -11.32
CA ALA A 62 -3.12 -14.02 -12.40
C ALA A 62 -2.13 -12.87 -12.22
N CYS A 63 -0.87 -13.07 -12.62
CA CYS A 63 0.12 -11.99 -12.59
C CYS A 63 -0.31 -10.82 -13.49
N GLY A 64 -0.02 -9.59 -13.05
CA GLY A 64 -0.43 -8.36 -13.75
C GLY A 64 -1.88 -7.92 -13.52
N THR A 65 -2.67 -8.70 -12.77
CA THR A 65 -4.00 -8.28 -12.30
C THR A 65 -3.94 -7.57 -10.94
N TRP A 66 -5.01 -6.87 -10.58
CA TRP A 66 -5.12 -6.15 -9.31
C TRP A 66 -5.36 -7.04 -8.09
N GLY A 67 -5.60 -8.34 -8.29
CA GLY A 67 -5.85 -9.29 -7.21
C GLY A 67 -7.01 -10.25 -7.52
N PRO A 68 -7.43 -11.06 -6.53
CA PRO A 68 -8.56 -11.97 -6.67
C PRO A 68 -9.91 -11.21 -6.60
N LYS A 69 -10.96 -11.78 -7.20
CA LYS A 69 -12.31 -11.17 -7.27
C LYS A 69 -12.93 -10.94 -5.89
N GLU A 70 -12.52 -11.75 -4.93
CA GLU A 70 -12.93 -11.67 -3.53
C GLU A 70 -12.48 -10.35 -2.88
N SER A 71 -11.40 -9.73 -3.37
CA SER A 71 -10.96 -8.39 -2.93
C SER A 71 -11.96 -7.30 -3.36
N ASP A 72 -12.52 -7.40 -4.56
CA ASP A 72 -13.56 -6.46 -5.03
C ASP A 72 -14.87 -6.68 -4.28
N GLN A 73 -15.24 -7.95 -4.08
CA GLN A 73 -16.46 -8.31 -3.38
C GLN A 73 -16.44 -7.83 -1.92
N LEU A 74 -15.28 -7.88 -1.25
CA LEU A 74 -15.10 -7.34 0.10
C LEU A 74 -15.50 -5.85 0.18
N LEU A 75 -15.06 -5.04 -0.78
CA LEU A 75 -15.42 -3.62 -0.81
C LEU A 75 -16.87 -3.38 -1.25
N HIS A 76 -17.36 -4.14 -2.23
CA HIS A 76 -18.74 -4.02 -2.72
C HIS A 76 -19.78 -4.35 -1.65
N ASN A 77 -19.48 -5.27 -0.73
CA ASN A 77 -20.35 -5.55 0.42
C ASN A 77 -20.60 -4.31 1.29
N ASP A 78 -19.63 -3.38 1.32
CA ASP A 78 -19.74 -2.08 2.00
C ASP A 78 -20.18 -0.95 1.05
N GLY A 79 -20.62 -1.25 -0.17
CA GLY A 79 -21.00 -0.27 -1.18
C GLY A 79 -19.83 0.57 -1.72
N ARG A 80 -18.60 0.06 -1.60
CA ARG A 80 -17.36 0.72 -2.03
C ARG A 80 -16.75 -0.02 -3.22
N ALA A 81 -15.88 0.67 -3.96
CA ALA A 81 -15.11 0.07 -5.05
C ALA A 81 -13.67 0.60 -5.01
N TRP A 82 -12.72 -0.21 -5.48
CA TRP A 82 -11.32 0.17 -5.60
C TRP A 82 -11.14 1.31 -6.61
N ARG A 83 -10.14 2.16 -6.36
CA ARG A 83 -9.65 3.14 -7.33
C ARG A 83 -8.39 2.57 -7.97
N PHE A 84 -8.46 2.23 -9.25
CA PHE A 84 -7.34 1.68 -10.00
C PHE A 84 -6.62 2.79 -10.80
N PRO A 85 -5.44 3.25 -10.37
CA PRO A 85 -4.65 4.21 -11.13
C PRO A 85 -3.86 3.47 -12.24
N CYS A 86 -4.53 3.05 -13.30
CA CYS A 86 -3.88 2.55 -14.52
C CYS A 86 -3.56 3.71 -15.48
N LYS A 87 -2.43 3.60 -16.21
CA LYS A 87 -1.97 4.62 -17.16
C LYS A 87 -2.98 4.85 -18.29
N ASN A 88 -3.63 3.77 -18.73
CA ASN A 88 -4.85 3.78 -19.50
C ASN A 88 -5.97 3.33 -18.57
N LEU A 89 -6.99 4.18 -18.35
CA LEU A 89 -8.25 3.82 -17.69
C LEU A 89 -9.05 2.87 -18.60
N THR A 90 -8.50 1.71 -18.92
CA THR A 90 -9.22 0.63 -19.57
C THR A 90 -9.95 -0.17 -18.49
N ASP A 91 -11.21 -0.55 -18.77
CA ASP A 91 -12.03 -1.46 -17.95
C ASP A 91 -11.47 -2.91 -17.99
N THR A 92 -10.14 -3.06 -17.96
CA THR A 92 -9.44 -4.34 -18.01
C THR A 92 -8.96 -4.72 -16.62
N ASP A 93 -9.13 -5.99 -16.25
CA ASP A 93 -8.64 -6.55 -14.98
C ASP A 93 -7.10 -6.52 -14.85
N TYR A 94 -6.41 -6.20 -15.95
CA TYR A 94 -4.96 -6.10 -16.04
C TYR A 94 -4.50 -4.65 -15.98
N CYS A 95 -3.45 -4.42 -15.20
CA CYS A 95 -2.70 -3.19 -15.25
C CYS A 95 -1.62 -3.33 -16.33
N GLU A 96 -1.80 -2.65 -17.47
CA GLU A 96 -0.72 -2.55 -18.47
C GLU A 96 0.46 -1.79 -17.85
N LEU A 97 1.57 -2.48 -17.63
CA LEU A 97 2.86 -1.91 -17.17
C LEU A 97 3.48 -0.99 -18.23
#